data_AF-A0A2T8HS18-F1
#
_entry.id   AF-A0A2T8HS18-F1
#
_cell.length_a   1.000
_cell.length_b   1.000
_cell.length_c   1.000
_cell.angle_alpha   90.00
_cell.angle_beta   90.00
_cell.angle_gamma   90.00
#
_symmetry.space_group_name_H-M   'P 1'
#
loop_
_entity.id
_entity.type
_entity.pdbx_description
1 polymer ?
#
loop_
_entity_poly.entity_id
_entity_poly.type
_entity_poly.pdbx_seq_one_letter_code
_entity_poly.pdbx_strand_id
1 'polypeptide(L)'
;MSRRRRQRPFRPKPNYNASTSDIFREVNEAARGQIRELAERWLSKTRRSGDNLLALNPTRNDKNIGSFSINTRSGVWADFATGDSGADIVSFYAYLHDTTQIEAARELAKLVGVRV
;
A
#
# COMPACT_ATOMS: atom_id res chain seq x y z
N MET A 1 3.25 -60.39 -20.87
CA MET A 1 2.36 -59.51 -20.08
C MET A 1 3.14 -58.24 -19.69
N SER A 2 3.07 -57.19 -20.52
CA SER A 2 3.81 -55.93 -20.27
C SER A 2 2.95 -54.96 -19.45
N ARG A 3 3.40 -54.66 -18.24
CA ARG A 3 2.76 -53.70 -17.32
C ARG A 3 2.87 -52.29 -17.93
N ARG A 4 1.75 -51.73 -18.40
CA ARG A 4 1.66 -50.32 -18.79
C ARG A 4 2.03 -49.46 -17.59
N ARG A 5 3.20 -48.81 -17.61
CA ARG A 5 3.53 -47.72 -16.69
C ARG A 5 2.47 -46.64 -16.87
N ARG A 6 1.60 -46.46 -15.87
CA ARG A 6 0.68 -45.32 -15.81
C ARG A 6 1.54 -44.05 -15.80
N GLN A 7 1.57 -43.32 -16.91
CA GLN A 7 2.10 -41.98 -16.90
C GLN A 7 1.29 -41.18 -15.89
N ARG A 8 1.96 -40.62 -14.88
CA ARG A 8 1.31 -39.70 -13.94
C ARG A 8 0.81 -38.50 -14.75
N PRO A 9 -0.40 -37.98 -14.49
CA PRO A 9 -0.88 -36.80 -15.20
C PRO A 9 0.11 -35.65 -14.98
N PHE A 10 0.48 -34.99 -16.08
CA PHE A 10 1.25 -33.76 -16.03
C PHE A 10 0.43 -32.72 -15.26
N ARG A 11 0.77 -32.51 -13.99
CA ARG A 11 0.33 -31.32 -13.27
C ARG A 11 1.25 -30.18 -13.71
N PRO A 12 0.76 -29.16 -14.41
CA PRO A 12 1.58 -27.98 -14.65
C PRO A 12 2.01 -27.44 -13.29
N LYS A 13 3.33 -27.24 -13.11
CA LYS A 13 3.84 -26.55 -11.93
C LYS A 13 3.25 -25.14 -11.94
N PRO A 14 2.76 -24.60 -10.82
CA PRO A 14 2.36 -23.21 -10.77
C PRO A 14 3.52 -22.35 -11.26
N ASN A 15 3.23 -21.37 -12.10
CA ASN A 15 4.23 -20.49 -12.65
C ASN A 15 4.72 -19.57 -11.50
N TYR A 16 5.80 -19.99 -10.84
CA TYR A 16 6.44 -19.25 -9.74
C TYR A 16 7.10 -17.94 -10.20
N ASN A 17 6.96 -17.53 -11.48
CA ASN A 17 7.37 -16.21 -11.94
C ASN A 17 6.41 -15.09 -11.51
N ALA A 18 5.30 -15.42 -10.85
CA ALA A 18 4.46 -14.48 -10.09
C ALA A 18 4.79 -14.52 -8.58
N SER A 19 5.99 -14.97 -8.19
CA SER A 19 6.38 -15.11 -6.79
C SER A 19 6.90 -13.79 -6.22
N THR A 20 6.21 -13.29 -5.18
CA THR A 20 6.64 -12.19 -4.30
C THR A 20 6.77 -10.80 -4.95
N SER A 21 6.99 -10.72 -6.26
CA SER A 21 7.42 -9.51 -6.97
C SER A 21 6.31 -8.53 -7.33
N ASP A 22 5.10 -8.63 -6.80
CA ASP A 22 4.09 -7.59 -7.01
C ASP A 22 3.10 -7.36 -5.88
N ILE A 23 3.36 -7.84 -4.65
CA ILE A 23 2.52 -7.46 -3.49
C ILE A 23 2.42 -5.93 -3.38
N PHE A 24 3.54 -5.21 -3.59
CA PHE A 24 3.55 -3.76 -3.56
C PHE A 24 2.69 -3.15 -4.66
N ARG A 25 2.78 -3.65 -5.90
CA ARG A 25 1.97 -3.14 -7.01
C ARG A 25 0.50 -3.43 -6.80
N GLU A 26 0.15 -4.68 -6.53
CA GLU A 26 -1.23 -5.12 -6.34
C GLU A 26 -1.92 -4.38 -5.20
N VAL A 27 -1.21 -4.23 -4.07
CA VAL A 27 -1.73 -3.49 -2.91
C VAL A 27 -1.86 -2.00 -3.22
N ASN A 28 -0.88 -1.39 -3.87
CA ASN A 28 -0.97 0.03 -4.26
C ASN A 28 -2.10 0.28 -5.26
N GLU A 29 -2.29 -0.61 -6.25
CA GLU A 29 -3.38 -0.52 -7.22
C GLU A 29 -4.74 -0.67 -6.55
N ALA A 30 -4.90 -1.68 -5.68
CA ALA A 30 -6.14 -1.89 -4.94
C ALA A 30 -6.44 -0.74 -3.96
N ALA A 31 -5.42 -0.22 -3.27
CA ALA A 31 -5.58 0.87 -2.32
C ALA A 31 -5.88 2.22 -3.01
N ARG A 32 -5.41 2.43 -4.24
CA ARG A 32 -5.62 3.70 -4.98
C ARG A 32 -7.08 4.07 -5.15
N GLY A 33 -7.97 3.09 -5.34
CA GLY A 33 -9.41 3.33 -5.47
C GLY A 33 -10.10 3.81 -4.18
N GLN A 34 -9.44 3.68 -3.04
CA GLN A 34 -10.01 3.95 -1.71
C GLN A 34 -9.04 4.72 -0.79
N ILE A 35 -8.00 5.34 -1.36
CA ILE A 35 -6.94 5.99 -0.58
C ILE A 35 -7.46 7.17 0.24
N ARG A 36 -8.49 7.87 -0.24
CA ARG A 36 -9.10 8.95 0.53
C ARG A 36 -9.71 8.41 1.82
N GLU A 37 -10.57 7.40 1.71
CA GLU A 37 -11.27 6.80 2.84
C GLU A 37 -10.29 6.13 3.82
N LEU A 38 -9.23 5.51 3.30
CA LEU A 38 -8.16 4.95 4.11
C LEU A 38 -7.37 6.04 4.85
N ALA A 39 -6.93 7.09 4.14
CA ALA A 39 -6.17 8.18 4.74
C ALA A 39 -6.99 8.96 5.78
N GLU A 40 -8.29 9.22 5.53
CA GLU A 40 -9.18 9.84 6.50
C GLU A 40 -9.43 8.95 7.75
N ARG A 41 -9.26 7.63 7.62
CA ARG A 41 -9.31 6.71 8.77
C ARG A 41 -8.03 6.74 9.60
N TRP A 42 -6.87 6.86 8.94
CA TRP A 42 -5.56 6.85 9.62
C TRP A 42 -5.19 8.22 10.22
N LEU A 43 -5.77 9.31 9.72
CA LEU A 43 -5.43 10.68 10.09
C LEU A 43 -6.52 11.32 10.93
N SER A 44 -6.14 11.99 12.01
CA SER A 44 -7.08 12.59 12.98
C SER A 44 -7.80 13.83 12.47
N LYS A 45 -7.16 14.62 11.58
CA LYS A 45 -7.72 15.85 11.04
C LYS A 45 -7.22 16.08 9.62
N THR A 46 -8.15 16.20 8.68
CA THR A 46 -7.85 16.32 7.26
C THR A 46 -8.55 17.53 6.62
N ARG A 47 -8.01 18.02 5.50
CA ARG A 47 -8.61 19.05 4.65
C ARG A 47 -8.31 18.73 3.20
N ARG A 48 -9.33 18.78 2.35
CA ARG A 48 -9.18 18.56 0.90
C ARG A 48 -8.68 19.81 0.19
N SER A 49 -7.82 19.62 -0.80
CA SER A 49 -7.32 20.65 -1.70
C SER A 49 -7.06 20.05 -3.09
N GLY A 50 -8.09 20.07 -3.95
CA GLY A 50 -8.05 19.39 -5.24
C GLY A 50 -7.86 17.88 -5.06
N ASP A 51 -6.83 17.34 -5.72
CA ASP A 51 -6.42 15.93 -5.63
C ASP A 51 -5.58 15.61 -4.39
N ASN A 52 -5.30 16.60 -3.53
CA ASN A 52 -4.51 16.40 -2.32
C ASN A 52 -5.39 16.39 -1.07
N LEU A 53 -5.08 15.46 -0.16
CA LEU A 53 -5.57 15.45 1.20
C LEU A 53 -4.46 15.98 2.11
N LEU A 54 -4.68 17.16 2.66
CA LEU A 54 -3.80 17.77 3.65
C LEU A 54 -4.20 17.26 5.04
N ALA A 55 -3.24 17.05 5.93
CA ALA A 55 -3.53 16.60 7.28
C ALA A 55 -2.52 17.16 8.30
N LEU A 56 -2.78 16.92 9.58
CA LEU A 56 -1.74 16.96 10.61
C LEU A 56 -0.91 15.70 10.50
N ASN A 57 0.42 15.82 10.52
CA ASN A 57 1.29 14.66 10.54
C ASN A 57 1.30 14.01 11.94
N PRO A 58 0.83 12.76 12.11
CA PRO A 58 0.80 12.10 13.41
C PRO A 58 2.18 11.68 13.93
N THR A 59 3.22 11.65 13.10
CA THR A 59 4.58 11.24 13.50
C THR A 59 5.41 12.39 14.08
N ARG A 60 4.86 13.60 14.12
CA ARG A 60 5.45 14.76 14.80
C ARG A 60 4.41 15.55 15.59
N ASN A 61 4.86 16.49 16.42
CA ASN A 61 3.98 17.39 17.16
C ASN A 61 3.39 18.48 16.24
N ASP A 62 2.61 18.06 15.23
CA ASP A 62 2.02 18.94 14.24
C ASP A 62 0.75 19.62 14.78
N LYS A 63 0.64 20.92 14.54
CA LYS A 63 -0.48 21.76 15.03
C LYS A 63 -1.26 22.42 13.90
N ASN A 64 -0.69 22.48 12.70
CA ASN A 64 -1.25 23.24 11.58
C ASN A 64 -1.32 22.37 10.33
N ILE A 65 -2.52 22.26 9.74
CA ILE A 65 -2.68 21.59 8.45
C ILE A 65 -2.00 22.42 7.37
N GLY A 66 -1.14 21.80 6.57
CA GLY A 66 -0.62 22.43 5.35
C GLY A 66 0.69 21.83 4.84
N SER A 67 1.56 21.35 5.73
CA SER A 67 2.86 20.79 5.36
C SER A 67 2.80 19.30 5.04
N PHE A 68 1.83 18.56 5.57
CA PHE A 68 1.68 17.14 5.32
C PHE A 68 0.53 16.86 4.35
N SER A 69 0.82 16.14 3.27
CA SER A 69 -0.13 15.91 2.19
C SER A 69 0.07 14.55 1.53
N ILE A 70 -1.04 13.95 1.10
CA ILE A 70 -1.07 12.83 0.17
C ILE A 70 -1.95 13.16 -1.03
N ASN A 71 -1.47 12.85 -2.23
CA ASN A 71 -2.26 12.93 -3.44
C ASN A 71 -3.16 11.68 -3.55
N THR A 72 -4.48 11.88 -3.52
CA THR A 72 -5.46 10.79 -3.52
C THR A 72 -5.66 10.14 -4.89
N ARG A 73 -4.96 10.58 -5.95
CA ARG A 73 -4.96 9.91 -7.26
C ARG A 73 -3.70 9.09 -7.50
N SER A 74 -2.55 9.61 -7.09
CA SER A 74 -1.25 8.97 -7.32
C SER A 74 -0.78 8.12 -6.13
N GLY A 75 -1.16 8.48 -4.90
CA GLY A 75 -0.62 7.91 -3.67
C GLY A 75 0.69 8.54 -3.22
N VAL A 76 1.23 9.51 -3.99
CA VAL A 76 2.45 10.24 -3.62
C VAL A 76 2.16 11.14 -2.43
N TRP A 77 3.06 11.16 -1.45
CA TRP A 77 2.90 11.95 -0.23
C TRP A 77 4.20 12.64 0.17
N ALA A 78 4.08 13.72 0.94
CA ALA A 78 5.20 14.45 1.49
C ALA A 78 4.82 15.19 2.78
N ASP A 79 5.78 15.29 3.69
CA ASP A 79 5.84 16.31 4.72
C ASP A 79 6.88 17.38 4.35
N PHE A 80 6.41 18.52 3.87
CA PHE A 80 7.26 19.64 3.49
C PHE A 80 7.99 20.30 4.67
N ALA A 81 7.59 20.02 5.92
CA ALA A 81 8.26 20.56 7.10
C ALA A 81 9.53 19.78 7.47
N THR A 82 9.58 18.48 7.19
CA THR A 82 10.72 17.61 7.53
C THR A 82 11.49 17.13 6.31
N GLY A 83 10.87 17.16 5.12
CA GLY A 83 11.42 16.59 3.89
C GLY A 83 11.10 15.11 3.70
N ASP A 84 10.41 14.48 4.64
CA ASP A 84 9.94 13.09 4.50
C ASP A 84 8.96 12.99 3.33
N SER A 85 9.10 11.95 2.51
CA SER A 85 8.21 11.74 1.37
C SER A 85 8.21 10.30 0.91
N GLY A 86 7.23 9.94 0.10
CA GLY A 86 7.14 8.64 -0.53
C GLY A 86 6.30 8.67 -1.79
N ALA A 87 6.55 7.70 -2.68
CA ALA A 87 6.00 7.66 -4.02
C ALA A 87 4.70 6.83 -4.11
N ASP A 88 4.27 6.18 -3.03
CA ASP A 88 3.15 5.24 -3.06
C ASP A 88 2.44 5.08 -1.70
N ILE A 89 1.29 4.40 -1.71
CA ILE A 89 0.40 4.25 -0.56
C ILE A 89 0.98 3.31 0.50
N VAL A 90 1.74 2.29 0.07
CA VAL A 90 2.41 1.39 1.01
C VAL A 90 3.44 2.16 1.84
N SER A 91 4.25 3.00 1.21
CA SER A 91 5.23 3.85 1.90
C SER A 91 4.56 4.88 2.82
N PHE A 92 3.38 5.38 2.43
CA PHE A 92 2.59 6.26 3.28
C PHE A 92 2.11 5.53 4.54
N TYR A 93 1.53 4.35 4.39
CA TYR A 93 1.11 3.53 5.52
C TYR A 93 2.30 3.15 6.42
N ALA A 94 3.41 2.73 5.82
CA ALA A 94 4.64 2.40 6.53
C ALA A 94 5.12 3.57 7.41
N TYR A 95 5.10 4.79 6.86
CA TYR A 95 5.46 6.00 7.58
C TYR A 95 4.52 6.30 8.75
N LEU A 96 3.20 6.24 8.52
CA LEU A 96 2.21 6.53 9.56
C LEU A 96 2.24 5.53 10.73
N HIS A 97 2.58 4.27 10.44
CA HIS A 97 2.51 3.17 11.39
C HIS A 97 3.88 2.74 11.95
N ASP A 98 4.97 3.41 11.55
CA ASP A 98 6.34 3.05 11.95
C ASP A 98 6.67 1.56 11.68
N THR A 99 6.39 1.11 10.46
CA THR A 99 6.60 -0.29 10.03
C THR A 99 7.49 -0.38 8.81
N THR A 100 8.05 -1.56 8.55
CA THR A 100 8.75 -1.79 7.28
C THR A 100 7.74 -1.80 6.11
N GLN A 101 8.18 -1.47 4.90
CA GLN A 101 7.29 -1.47 3.73
C GLN A 101 6.64 -2.84 3.47
N ILE A 102 7.32 -3.95 3.75
CA ILE A 102 6.76 -5.30 3.55
C ILE A 102 5.68 -5.63 4.58
N GLU A 103 5.81 -5.15 5.81
CA GLU A 103 4.77 -5.29 6.85
C GLU A 103 3.55 -4.43 6.47
N ALA A 104 3.79 -3.16 6.12
CA ALA A 104 2.77 -2.26 5.61
C ALA A 104 2.00 -2.85 4.41
N ALA A 105 2.71 -3.42 3.43
CA ALA A 105 2.08 -4.06 2.28
C ALA A 105 1.18 -5.22 2.69
N ARG A 106 1.61 -6.07 3.63
CA ARG A 106 0.83 -7.21 4.12
C ARG A 106 -0.39 -6.79 4.93
N GLU A 107 -0.26 -5.75 5.75
CA GLU A 107 -1.40 -5.21 6.51
C GLU A 107 -2.41 -4.55 5.58
N LEU A 108 -1.92 -3.69 4.69
CA LEU A 108 -2.75 -2.99 3.73
C LEU A 108 -3.45 -3.98 2.77
N ALA A 109 -2.78 -5.07 2.37
CA ALA A 109 -3.41 -6.15 1.59
C ALA A 109 -4.66 -6.71 2.26
N LYS A 110 -4.62 -6.93 3.58
CA LYS A 110 -5.80 -7.39 4.35
C LYS A 110 -6.92 -6.36 4.34
N LEU A 111 -6.58 -5.07 4.43
CA LEU A 111 -7.56 -3.98 4.41
C LEU A 111 -8.22 -3.82 3.04
N VAL A 112 -7.48 -4.06 1.96
CA VAL A 112 -7.94 -3.84 0.58
C VAL A 112 -8.38 -5.13 -0.14
N GLY A 113 -8.32 -6.27 0.53
CA GLY A 113 -8.79 -7.56 0.01
C GLY A 113 -7.85 -8.24 -0.99
N VAL A 114 -6.57 -7.86 -1.02
CA VAL A 114 -5.54 -8.51 -1.85
C VAL A 114 -5.02 -9.76 -1.15
N ARG A 115 -4.89 -10.86 -1.88
CA ARG A 115 -4.35 -12.13 -1.36
C ARG A 115 -2.83 -12.09 -1.38
N VAL A 116 -2.21 -12.38 -0.25
CA VAL A 116 -0.76 -12.37 -0.01
C VAL A 116 -0.24 -13.73 0.41
#